data_AF-A0AAU5GXM3-F1
#
_entry.id   AF-A0AAU5GXM3-F1
#
_cell.length_a   1.000
_cell.length_b   1.000
_cell.length_c   1.000
_cell.angle_alpha   90.00
_cell.angle_beta   90.00
_cell.angle_gamma   90.00
#
_symmetry.space_group_name_H-M   'P 1'
#
loop_
_entity.id
_entity.type
_entity.pdbx_description
1 polymer ?
#
loop_
_entity_poly.entity_id
_entity_poly.type
_entity_poly.pdbx_seq_one_letter_code
_entity_poly.pdbx_strand_id
1 'polypeptide(L)'
;MDNVLLPLARNVGGPMDYTICYGQSRDQTTNNHQLAMAAVYYQPLNFLYWYSKPSAYATTANWPGLAWFDAVPTTWDESTTVAASLGEYVAVGRRSGTSWSLGAMNNENARTLPVPLGFLDSGTDYTATVYADGAAGSTPHATPTVVSNRTVTSATTLSVTMTSAGGQAVTLTPAGCPGLRAAAPSAAAAGCSGRRRSCRR
;
A
#
# COMPACT_ATOMS: atom_id res chain seq x y z
N MET A 1 3.27 -4.59 -20.08
CA MET A 1 3.37 -3.36 -19.27
C MET A 1 4.72 -3.34 -18.58
N ASP A 2 5.48 -2.24 -18.68
CA ASP A 2 6.90 -2.22 -18.25
C ASP A 2 7.09 -2.15 -16.73
N ASN A 3 6.06 -1.78 -15.97
CA ASN A 3 6.12 -1.61 -14.51
C ASN A 3 6.66 -2.85 -13.77
N VAL A 4 6.25 -4.05 -14.19
CA VAL A 4 6.66 -5.29 -13.53
C VAL A 4 8.10 -5.72 -13.88
N LEU A 5 8.73 -5.08 -14.87
CA LEU A 5 10.14 -5.30 -15.24
C LEU A 5 11.10 -4.39 -14.49
N LEU A 6 10.70 -3.15 -14.18
CA LEU A 6 11.51 -2.18 -13.44
C LEU A 6 12.13 -2.70 -12.12
N PRO A 7 11.43 -3.46 -11.26
CA PRO A 7 12.01 -3.92 -10.00
C PRO A 7 13.11 -4.98 -10.22
N LEU A 8 13.07 -5.68 -11.36
CA LEU A 8 13.99 -6.76 -11.72
C LEU A 8 15.15 -6.29 -12.60
N ALA A 9 15.07 -5.09 -13.18
CA ALA A 9 16.10 -4.51 -14.03
C ALA A 9 16.61 -3.18 -13.45
N ARG A 10 15.78 -2.14 -13.43
CA ARG A 10 16.19 -0.78 -13.02
C ARG A 10 16.55 -0.70 -11.53
N ASN A 11 15.79 -1.34 -10.64
CA ASN A 11 16.06 -1.31 -9.21
C ASN A 11 17.31 -2.10 -8.78
N VAL A 12 17.83 -2.98 -9.65
CA VAL A 12 19.09 -3.69 -9.40
C VAL A 12 20.26 -2.71 -9.31
N GLY A 13 20.21 -1.62 -10.07
CA GLY A 13 21.21 -0.55 -10.03
C GLY A 13 21.05 0.43 -8.85
N GLY A 14 20.01 0.27 -8.01
CA GLY A 14 19.75 1.13 -6.87
C GLY A 14 18.34 1.72 -6.85
N PRO A 15 18.07 2.66 -5.92
CA PRO A 15 16.74 3.23 -5.76
C PRO A 15 16.29 4.00 -7.01
N MET A 16 14.97 4.14 -7.12
CA MET A 16 14.31 4.97 -8.11
C MET A 16 13.31 5.90 -7.44
N ASP A 17 13.07 7.06 -8.04
CA ASP A 17 11.90 7.87 -7.75
C ASP A 17 10.92 7.66 -8.91
N TYR A 18 9.91 6.82 -8.71
CA TYR A 18 8.95 6.52 -9.78
C TYR A 18 7.82 7.56 -9.86
N THR A 19 7.65 8.39 -8.81
CA THR A 19 6.53 9.33 -8.70
C THR A 19 5.16 8.65 -8.89
N ILE A 20 4.76 7.78 -7.94
CA ILE A 20 3.48 7.03 -8.00
C ILE A 20 2.31 7.97 -8.34
N CYS A 21 1.49 7.58 -9.30
CA CYS A 21 0.48 8.43 -9.94
C CYS A 21 -0.94 8.20 -9.40
N TYR A 22 -1.07 7.82 -8.13
CA TYR A 22 -2.34 7.38 -7.55
C TYR A 22 -3.52 8.31 -7.83
N GLY A 23 -4.60 7.73 -8.37
CA GLY A 23 -5.83 8.48 -8.62
C GLY A 23 -5.82 9.35 -9.87
N GLN A 24 -4.89 9.15 -10.81
CA GLN A 24 -4.84 9.91 -12.06
C GLN A 24 -5.45 9.14 -13.23
N SER A 25 -6.34 9.80 -13.99
CA SER A 25 -7.05 9.19 -15.12
C SER A 25 -6.16 8.83 -16.32
N ARG A 26 -4.93 9.36 -16.37
CA ARG A 26 -3.93 8.99 -17.37
C ARG A 26 -3.29 7.62 -17.12
N ASP A 27 -3.49 7.04 -15.94
CA ASP A 27 -2.85 5.80 -15.56
C ASP A 27 -3.45 4.63 -16.34
N GLN A 28 -2.58 3.85 -16.95
CA GLN A 28 -2.93 2.61 -17.64
C GLN A 28 -2.99 1.41 -16.68
N THR A 29 -3.04 1.67 -15.37
CA THR A 29 -3.11 0.67 -14.30
C THR A 29 -4.25 0.96 -13.36
N THR A 30 -4.62 -0.03 -12.54
CA THR A 30 -5.53 0.23 -11.43
C THR A 30 -4.88 1.09 -10.35
N ASN A 31 -5.72 1.68 -9.49
CA ASN A 31 -5.22 2.38 -8.31
C ASN A 31 -4.45 1.44 -7.38
N ASN A 32 -4.83 0.17 -7.28
CA ASN A 32 -4.14 -0.79 -6.42
C ASN A 32 -2.79 -1.24 -6.98
N HIS A 33 -2.60 -1.24 -8.30
CA HIS A 33 -1.27 -1.35 -8.88
C HIS A 33 -0.37 -0.20 -8.40
N GLN A 34 -0.87 1.03 -8.41
CA GLN A 34 -0.14 2.19 -7.89
C GLN A 34 0.14 2.07 -6.38
N LEU A 35 -0.80 1.53 -5.58
CA LEU A 35 -0.55 1.23 -4.16
C LEU A 35 0.59 0.22 -4.00
N ALA A 36 0.53 -0.88 -4.74
CA ALA A 36 1.51 -1.96 -4.65
C ALA A 36 2.93 -1.51 -5.05
N MET A 37 3.08 -0.55 -5.97
CA MET A 37 4.38 0.03 -6.33
C MET A 37 5.16 0.58 -5.13
N ALA A 38 4.45 1.14 -4.13
CA ALA A 38 5.10 1.70 -2.94
C ALA A 38 5.88 0.65 -2.15
N ALA A 39 5.44 -0.61 -2.19
CA ALA A 39 6.16 -1.74 -1.61
C ALA A 39 7.04 -2.49 -2.62
N VAL A 40 6.66 -2.57 -3.90
CA VAL A 40 7.46 -3.33 -4.88
C VAL A 40 8.75 -2.58 -5.23
N TYR A 41 8.65 -1.31 -5.62
CA TYR A 41 9.84 -0.54 -6.00
C TYR A 41 10.61 -0.13 -4.77
N TYR A 42 11.93 -0.31 -4.82
CA TYR A 42 12.80 0.27 -3.81
C TYR A 42 12.94 1.77 -4.10
N GLN A 43 12.20 2.58 -3.34
CA GLN A 43 12.16 4.03 -3.45
C GLN A 43 12.15 4.67 -2.05
N PRO A 44 13.27 5.25 -1.57
CA PRO A 44 13.36 5.85 -0.24
C PRO A 44 12.61 7.19 -0.14
N LEU A 45 12.16 7.72 -1.27
CA LEU A 45 11.27 8.87 -1.38
C LEU A 45 9.97 8.43 -2.05
N ASN A 46 8.86 8.48 -1.33
CA ASN A 46 7.51 8.31 -1.86
C ASN A 46 6.75 9.61 -1.72
N PHE A 47 6.39 10.25 -2.84
CA PHE A 47 5.63 11.51 -2.83
C PHE A 47 4.30 11.35 -3.58
N LEU A 48 3.19 11.46 -2.85
CA LEU A 48 1.84 11.20 -3.38
C LEU A 48 1.28 12.35 -4.21
N TYR A 49 1.58 13.60 -3.86
CA TYR A 49 0.91 14.78 -4.41
C TYR A 49 1.64 15.41 -5.60
N TRP A 50 2.45 14.64 -6.34
CA TRP A 50 3.22 15.20 -7.45
C TRP A 50 2.31 15.61 -8.62
N TYR A 51 1.32 14.77 -8.92
CA TYR A 51 0.37 14.97 -10.02
C TYR A 51 -1.02 15.39 -9.53
N SER A 52 -1.14 15.75 -8.25
CA SER A 52 -2.41 16.04 -7.63
C SER A 52 -2.25 17.11 -6.55
N LYS A 53 -3.34 17.46 -5.89
CA LYS A 53 -3.34 18.40 -4.75
C LYS A 53 -4.03 17.71 -3.58
N PRO A 54 -3.66 18.03 -2.32
CA PRO A 54 -4.36 17.48 -1.16
C PRO A 54 -5.89 17.65 -1.22
N SER A 55 -6.38 18.74 -1.81
CA SER A 55 -7.81 19.00 -2.00
C SER A 55 -8.52 17.98 -2.91
N ALA A 56 -7.82 17.32 -3.82
CA ALA A 56 -8.40 16.26 -4.66
C ALA A 56 -8.77 14.99 -3.86
N TYR A 57 -8.16 14.83 -2.67
CA TYR A 57 -8.37 13.70 -1.77
C TYR A 57 -9.16 14.08 -0.51
N ALA A 58 -9.78 15.27 -0.50
CA ALA A 58 -10.49 15.79 0.68
C ALA A 58 -11.61 14.86 1.17
N THR A 59 -12.29 14.18 0.24
CA THR A 59 -13.27 13.13 0.57
C THR A 59 -12.58 11.78 0.68
N THR A 60 -11.95 11.52 1.82
CA THR A 60 -11.14 10.31 2.07
C THR A 60 -11.90 8.99 1.87
N ALA A 61 -13.22 8.99 2.06
CA ALA A 61 -14.08 7.83 1.80
C ALA A 61 -14.02 7.36 0.34
N ASN A 62 -13.74 8.26 -0.61
CA ASN A 62 -13.58 7.91 -2.03
C ASN A 62 -12.18 7.36 -2.34
N TRP A 63 -11.26 7.44 -1.39
CA TRP A 63 -9.85 7.12 -1.56
C TRP A 63 -9.37 6.18 -0.45
N PRO A 64 -9.93 4.97 -0.35
CA PRO A 64 -9.61 4.03 0.73
C PRO A 64 -8.12 3.62 0.75
N GLY A 65 -7.40 3.77 -0.37
CA GLY A 65 -5.96 3.53 -0.46
C GLY A 65 -5.06 4.57 0.24
N LEU A 66 -5.59 5.70 0.73
CA LEU A 66 -4.76 6.69 1.45
C LEU A 66 -4.17 6.11 2.74
N ALA A 67 -4.93 5.29 3.46
CA ALA A 67 -4.46 4.63 4.67
C ALA A 67 -3.25 3.70 4.43
N TRP A 68 -3.09 3.18 3.21
CA TRP A 68 -1.89 2.44 2.82
C TRP A 68 -0.68 3.37 2.73
N PHE A 69 -0.81 4.52 2.07
CA PHE A 69 0.28 5.50 1.97
C PHE A 69 0.67 6.09 3.32
N ASP A 70 -0.28 6.26 4.24
CA ASP A 70 0.01 6.70 5.62
C ASP A 70 0.79 5.64 6.41
N ALA A 71 0.60 4.36 6.09
CA ALA A 71 1.18 3.23 6.83
C ALA A 71 2.48 2.69 6.22
N VAL A 72 2.70 2.85 4.91
CA VAL A 72 3.82 2.24 4.19
C VAL A 72 5.14 2.97 4.51
N PRO A 73 6.15 2.28 5.04
CA PRO A 73 7.49 2.84 5.19
C PRO A 73 8.15 3.15 3.83
N THR A 74 9.22 3.95 3.85
CA THR A 74 10.09 4.15 2.68
C THR A 74 11.46 3.48 2.82
N THR A 75 11.80 3.06 4.04
CA THR A 75 13.02 2.31 4.37
C THR A 75 12.65 0.99 5.03
N TRP A 76 13.47 -0.03 4.83
CA TRP A 76 13.11 -1.41 5.15
C TRP A 76 14.29 -2.09 5.84
N ASP A 77 13.99 -2.87 6.88
CA ASP A 77 14.96 -3.74 7.56
C ASP A 77 15.25 -4.99 6.73
N GLU A 78 14.21 -5.51 6.08
CA GLU A 78 14.27 -6.73 5.28
C GLU A 78 13.41 -6.58 4.03
N SER A 79 13.81 -7.25 2.94
CA SER A 79 13.04 -7.31 1.70
C SER A 79 13.16 -8.70 1.10
N THR A 80 12.03 -9.28 0.70
CA THR A 80 11.95 -10.60 0.09
C THR A 80 11.09 -10.55 -1.16
N THR A 81 11.60 -11.15 -2.25
CA THR A 81 10.82 -11.34 -3.48
C THR A 81 10.06 -12.65 -3.32
N VAL A 82 8.74 -12.58 -3.18
CA VAL A 82 7.90 -13.74 -2.87
C VAL A 82 7.53 -14.51 -4.14
N ALA A 83 7.25 -13.78 -5.22
CA ALA A 83 6.97 -14.35 -6.54
C ALA A 83 7.33 -13.35 -7.63
N ALA A 84 7.91 -13.80 -8.74
CA ALA A 84 8.19 -12.94 -9.88
C ALA A 84 8.25 -13.75 -11.18
N SER A 85 7.81 -13.13 -12.28
CA SER A 85 8.01 -13.59 -13.64
C SER A 85 8.27 -12.36 -14.52
N LEU A 86 9.36 -12.38 -15.28
CA LEU A 86 9.84 -11.23 -16.05
C LEU A 86 8.75 -10.75 -17.02
N GLY A 87 8.37 -9.48 -16.90
CA GLY A 87 7.35 -8.88 -17.76
C GLY A 87 5.91 -9.32 -17.45
N GLU A 88 5.70 -10.20 -16.47
CA GLU A 88 4.38 -10.74 -16.15
C GLU A 88 3.82 -10.30 -14.80
N TYR A 89 4.55 -10.54 -13.72
CA TYR A 89 4.11 -10.21 -12.38
C TYR A 89 5.28 -10.14 -11.41
N VAL A 90 5.05 -9.48 -10.29
CA VAL A 90 6.00 -9.36 -9.19
C VAL A 90 5.24 -9.21 -7.88
N ALA A 91 5.71 -9.88 -6.83
CA ALA A 91 5.23 -9.78 -5.46
C ALA A 91 6.42 -9.68 -4.51
N VAL A 92 6.43 -8.62 -3.69
CA VAL A 92 7.53 -8.30 -2.77
C VAL A 92 6.97 -8.05 -1.38
N GLY A 93 7.53 -8.73 -0.38
CA GLY A 93 7.31 -8.44 1.03
C GLY A 93 8.48 -7.63 1.59
N ARG A 94 8.20 -6.60 2.37
CA ARG A 94 9.22 -5.78 3.05
C ARG A 94 8.89 -5.57 4.51
N ARG A 95 9.90 -5.66 5.37
CA ARG A 95 9.76 -5.50 6.83
C ARG A 95 10.25 -4.14 7.29
N SER A 96 9.55 -3.55 8.23
CA SER A 96 10.02 -2.40 9.01
C SER A 96 9.56 -2.57 10.46
N GLY A 97 10.51 -2.71 11.38
CA GLY A 97 10.23 -3.10 12.75
C GLY A 97 9.58 -4.48 12.79
N THR A 98 8.36 -4.56 13.30
CA THR A 98 7.60 -5.82 13.42
C THR A 98 6.50 -5.98 12.36
N SER A 99 6.29 -4.96 11.52
CA SER A 99 5.25 -4.97 10.49
C SER A 99 5.84 -5.27 9.12
N TRP A 100 5.00 -5.85 8.26
CA TRP A 100 5.33 -6.13 6.88
C TRP A 100 4.40 -5.38 5.92
N SER A 101 4.97 -4.96 4.79
CA SER A 101 4.26 -4.41 3.64
C SER A 101 4.46 -5.36 2.47
N LEU A 102 3.37 -5.89 1.94
CA LEU A 102 3.36 -6.76 0.76
C LEU A 102 2.71 -6.02 -0.40
N GLY A 103 3.41 -5.95 -1.53
CA GLY A 103 2.87 -5.42 -2.79
C GLY A 103 2.96 -6.47 -3.88
N ALA A 104 1.90 -6.60 -4.68
CA ALA A 104 1.88 -7.43 -5.87
C ALA A 104 1.29 -6.66 -7.06
N MET A 105 1.88 -6.86 -8.23
CA MET A 105 1.47 -6.21 -9.49
C MET A 105 1.56 -7.22 -10.64
N ASN A 106 0.67 -7.10 -11.62
CA ASN A 106 0.73 -7.87 -12.87
C ASN A 106 0.71 -6.96 -14.11
N ASN A 107 1.01 -7.57 -15.24
CA ASN A 107 0.87 -6.99 -16.57
C ASN A 107 -0.61 -6.96 -17.02
N GLU A 108 -0.84 -6.77 -18.31
CA GLU A 108 -2.17 -6.66 -18.92
C GLU A 108 -3.01 -7.96 -18.83
N ASN A 109 -2.44 -9.06 -18.35
CA ASN A 109 -3.19 -10.29 -18.13
C ASN A 109 -3.63 -10.36 -16.67
N ALA A 110 -4.94 -10.42 -16.44
CA ALA A 110 -5.51 -10.67 -15.13
C ALA A 110 -5.02 -12.01 -14.57
N ARG A 111 -4.65 -12.04 -13.29
CA ARG A 111 -4.01 -13.21 -12.67
C ARG A 111 -4.41 -13.34 -11.21
N THR A 112 -4.39 -14.59 -10.73
CA THR A 112 -4.43 -14.91 -9.31
C THR A 112 -3.13 -15.62 -8.93
N LEU A 113 -2.42 -15.08 -7.94
CA LEU A 113 -1.15 -15.60 -7.45
C LEU A 113 -1.32 -16.21 -6.06
N PRO A 114 -0.86 -17.45 -5.82
CA PRO A 114 -0.68 -17.97 -4.49
C PRO A 114 0.60 -17.38 -3.88
N VAL A 115 0.46 -16.54 -2.85
CA VAL A 115 1.59 -15.86 -2.18
C VAL A 115 1.78 -16.47 -0.78
N PRO A 116 2.77 -17.37 -0.60
CA PRO A 116 3.07 -17.92 0.72
C PRO A 116 3.63 -16.83 1.65
N LEU A 117 3.11 -16.74 2.87
CA LEU A 117 3.55 -15.75 3.87
C LEU A 117 4.63 -16.30 4.82
N GLY A 118 5.42 -17.27 4.35
CA GLY A 118 6.45 -17.95 5.15
C GLY A 118 7.58 -17.03 5.67
N PHE A 119 7.65 -15.79 5.18
CA PHE A 119 8.58 -14.76 5.67
C PHE A 119 8.10 -14.07 6.96
N LEU A 120 6.85 -14.30 7.38
CA LEU A 120 6.35 -13.79 8.65
C LEU A 120 6.95 -14.55 9.85
N ASP A 121 6.98 -13.90 11.02
CA ASP A 121 7.52 -14.50 12.23
C ASP A 121 6.67 -15.73 12.63
N SER A 122 7.33 -16.87 12.82
CA SER A 122 6.65 -18.12 13.19
C SER A 122 5.95 -18.01 14.54
N GLY A 123 4.73 -18.56 14.64
CA GLY A 123 3.94 -18.53 15.88
C GLY A 123 3.33 -17.16 16.21
N THR A 124 3.43 -16.18 15.29
CA THR A 124 2.81 -14.85 15.46
C THR A 124 1.59 -14.72 14.54
N ASP A 125 0.48 -14.26 15.12
CA ASP A 125 -0.70 -13.86 14.36
C ASP A 125 -0.54 -12.43 13.84
N TYR A 126 -0.86 -12.21 12.58
CA TYR A 126 -0.87 -10.90 11.94
C TYR A 126 -2.28 -10.53 11.51
N THR A 127 -2.64 -9.26 11.69
CA THR A 127 -3.78 -8.65 10.99
C THR A 127 -3.31 -8.22 9.60
N ALA A 128 -3.84 -8.86 8.57
CA ALA A 128 -3.65 -8.46 7.19
C ALA A 128 -4.75 -7.48 6.76
N THR A 129 -4.40 -6.21 6.55
CA THR A 129 -5.27 -5.23 5.88
C THR A 129 -4.95 -5.25 4.39
N VAL A 130 -5.89 -5.78 3.61
CA VAL A 130 -5.76 -6.03 2.18
C VAL A 130 -6.46 -4.93 1.39
N TYR A 131 -5.72 -4.27 0.50
CA TYR A 131 -6.20 -3.35 -0.52
C TYR A 131 -6.14 -4.07 -1.87
N ALA A 132 -7.28 -4.57 -2.35
CA ALA A 132 -7.39 -5.33 -3.61
C ALA A 132 -8.19 -4.58 -4.68
N ASP A 133 -7.96 -4.94 -5.94
CA ASP A 133 -8.83 -4.52 -7.05
C ASP A 133 -10.26 -5.02 -6.79
N GLY A 134 -11.25 -4.15 -7.03
CA GLY A 134 -12.65 -4.53 -7.10
C GLY A 134 -13.05 -5.03 -8.49
N ALA A 135 -14.34 -4.91 -8.81
CA ALA A 135 -14.82 -5.22 -10.15
C ALA A 135 -14.14 -4.33 -11.19
N ALA A 136 -13.64 -4.94 -12.28
CA ALA A 136 -12.91 -4.22 -13.32
C ALA A 136 -13.74 -3.04 -13.87
N GLY A 137 -13.15 -1.84 -13.85
CA GLY A 137 -13.76 -0.63 -14.40
C GLY A 137 -13.71 -0.59 -15.92
N SER A 138 -14.30 0.46 -16.51
CA SER A 138 -14.21 0.73 -17.96
C SER A 138 -12.79 1.05 -18.44
N THR A 139 -11.94 1.50 -17.51
CA THR A 139 -10.49 1.65 -17.67
C THR A 139 -9.81 1.07 -16.43
N PRO A 140 -8.52 0.70 -16.49
CA PRO A 140 -7.79 0.24 -15.32
C PRO A 140 -7.93 1.21 -14.12
N HIS A 141 -7.71 2.51 -14.34
CA HIS A 141 -7.85 3.56 -13.32
C HIS A 141 -9.24 3.61 -12.67
N ALA A 142 -10.31 3.31 -13.41
CA ALA A 142 -11.68 3.30 -12.90
C ALA A 142 -12.02 2.07 -12.03
N THR A 143 -11.09 1.14 -11.87
CA THR A 143 -11.26 -0.03 -10.99
C THR A 143 -11.23 0.44 -9.53
N PRO A 144 -12.29 0.16 -8.73
CA PRO A 144 -12.36 0.60 -7.36
C PRO A 144 -11.44 -0.22 -6.47
N THR A 145 -10.97 0.39 -5.38
CA THR A 145 -10.21 -0.30 -4.34
C THR A 145 -11.15 -0.90 -3.31
N VAL A 146 -11.02 -2.20 -3.04
CA VAL A 146 -11.74 -2.91 -1.98
C VAL A 146 -10.79 -3.19 -0.82
N VAL A 147 -11.21 -2.81 0.39
CA VAL A 147 -10.43 -3.03 1.62
C VAL A 147 -11.07 -4.13 2.45
N SER A 148 -10.27 -5.08 2.91
CA SER A 148 -10.71 -6.15 3.80
C SER A 148 -9.64 -6.46 4.85
N ASN A 149 -10.05 -6.99 6.00
CA ASN A 149 -9.14 -7.47 7.03
C ASN A 149 -9.27 -8.98 7.20
N ARG A 150 -8.17 -9.66 7.49
CA ARG A 150 -8.16 -11.06 7.89
C ARG A 150 -6.95 -11.39 8.76
N THR A 151 -7.10 -12.35 9.66
CA THR A 151 -5.97 -12.89 10.42
C THR A 151 -5.18 -13.87 9.55
N VAL A 152 -3.86 -13.75 9.56
CA VAL A 152 -2.93 -14.63 8.85
C VAL A 152 -1.75 -14.98 9.74
N THR A 153 -1.06 -16.05 9.39
CA THR A 153 0.17 -16.52 10.05
C THR A 153 1.22 -16.84 8.99
N SER A 154 2.45 -17.19 9.39
CA SER A 154 3.48 -17.63 8.46
C SER A 154 3.13 -18.91 7.67
N ALA A 155 2.17 -19.70 8.16
CA ALA A 155 1.64 -20.87 7.46
C ALA A 155 0.60 -20.52 6.37
N THR A 156 0.14 -19.26 6.32
CA THR A 156 -0.90 -18.84 5.38
C THR A 156 -0.34 -18.65 3.97
N THR A 157 -1.07 -19.12 2.97
CA THR A 157 -0.88 -18.71 1.57
C THR A 157 -2.00 -17.75 1.20
N LEU A 158 -1.65 -16.49 0.93
CA LEU A 158 -2.59 -15.46 0.53
C LEU A 158 -2.89 -15.59 -0.96
N SER A 159 -4.17 -15.72 -1.32
CA SER A 159 -4.61 -15.63 -2.71
C SER A 159 -4.69 -14.16 -3.12
N VAL A 160 -3.83 -13.75 -4.06
CA VAL A 160 -3.75 -12.38 -4.56
C VAL A 160 -4.36 -12.33 -5.95
N THR A 161 -5.55 -11.76 -6.07
CA THR A 161 -6.29 -11.66 -7.33
C THR A 161 -6.19 -10.24 -7.86
N MET A 162 -5.67 -10.08 -9.07
CA MET A 162 -5.42 -8.80 -9.72
C MET A 162 -6.11 -8.78 -11.08
N THR A 163 -6.76 -7.67 -11.39
CA THR A 163 -7.33 -7.42 -12.71
C THR A 163 -6.22 -7.17 -13.75
N SER A 164 -6.57 -6.88 -15.00
CA SER A 164 -5.59 -6.49 -16.02
C SER A 164 -4.89 -5.19 -15.61
N ALA A 165 -3.55 -5.16 -15.67
CA ALA A 165 -2.71 -4.06 -15.19
C ALA A 165 -3.05 -3.66 -13.73
N GLY A 166 -3.38 -4.67 -12.93
CA GLY A 166 -3.88 -4.56 -11.58
C GLY A 166 -2.81 -4.74 -10.51
N GLY A 167 -3.25 -4.75 -9.27
CA GLY A 167 -2.37 -4.93 -8.13
C GLY A 167 -3.09 -5.17 -6.82
N GLN A 168 -2.32 -5.52 -5.81
CA GLN A 168 -2.79 -5.69 -4.44
C GLN A 168 -1.71 -5.25 -3.46
N ALA A 169 -2.09 -4.42 -2.50
CA ALA A 169 -1.23 -4.00 -1.40
C ALA A 169 -1.77 -4.58 -0.08
N VAL A 170 -0.89 -4.97 0.84
CA VAL A 170 -1.28 -5.57 2.11
C VAL A 170 -0.37 -5.07 3.22
N THR A 171 -0.97 -4.52 4.27
CA THR A 171 -0.29 -4.24 5.53
C THR A 171 -0.47 -5.43 6.46
N LEU A 172 0.62 -5.91 7.04
CA LEU A 172 0.67 -7.07 7.93
C LEU A 172 1.22 -6.61 9.28
N THR A 173 0.35 -6.45 10.26
CA THR A 173 0.71 -5.95 11.60
C THR A 173 0.49 -7.06 12.64
N PRO A 174 1.45 -7.35 13.52
CA PRO A 174 1.26 -8.35 14.58
C PRO A 174 0.06 -8.02 15.46
N ALA A 175 -0.82 -8.99 15.69
CA ALA A 175 -2.09 -8.80 16.42
C ALA A 175 -1.90 -8.37 17.89
N GLY A 176 -0.72 -8.62 18.48
CA GLY A 176 -0.38 -8.24 19.84
C GLY A 176 0.32 -6.89 20.01
N CYS A 177 0.53 -6.10 18.95
CA CYS A 177 1.30 -4.87 19.02
C CYS A 177 0.41 -3.64 19.33
N PRO A 178 0.54 -2.97 20.51
CA PRO A 178 -0.31 -1.83 20.89
C PRO A 178 0.05 -0.50 20.19
N GLY A 179 0.54 -0.54 18.94
CA GLY A 179 1.28 0.57 18.34
C GLY A 179 0.67 1.24 17.11
N LEU A 180 -0.31 0.63 16.43
CA LEU A 180 -0.88 1.22 15.22
C LEU A 180 -2.42 1.20 15.30
N ARG A 181 -2.98 2.01 16.20
CA ARG A 181 -4.37 2.45 16.01
C ARG A 181 -4.42 3.19 14.68
N ALA A 182 -5.29 2.75 13.77
CA ALA A 182 -5.66 3.51 12.58
C ALA A 182 -5.78 4.99 12.95
N ALA A 183 -5.04 5.85 12.25
CA ALA A 183 -5.07 7.28 12.48
C ALA A 183 -6.53 7.76 12.40
N ALA A 184 -7.12 8.05 13.55
CA ALA A 184 -8.38 8.75 13.61
C ALA A 184 -8.17 10.13 12.95
N PRO A 185 -9.12 10.65 12.16
CA PRO A 185 -8.98 11.99 11.60
C PRO A 185 -8.81 12.97 12.75
N SER A 186 -7.70 13.69 12.73
CA SER A 186 -7.41 14.77 13.66
C SER A 186 -8.61 15.72 13.69
N ALA A 187 -9.30 15.76 14.84
CA ALA A 187 -10.35 16.72 15.08
C ALA A 187 -9.75 18.13 14.96
N ALA A 188 -10.37 18.93 14.10
CA ALA A 188 -10.07 20.32 13.87
C ALA A 188 -9.83 21.07 15.20
N ALA A 189 -8.77 21.87 15.22
CA ALA A 189 -8.51 22.84 16.26
C ALA A 189 -9.68 23.84 16.36
N ALA A 190 -10.64 23.55 17.25
CA ALA A 190 -11.59 24.53 17.72
C ALA A 190 -10.83 25.51 18.63
N GLY A 191 -10.74 26.76 18.18
CA GLY A 191 -10.00 27.83 18.84
C GLY A 191 -10.49 28.07 20.27
N CYS A 192 -9.57 27.98 21.22
CA CYS A 192 -9.77 28.51 22.56
C CYS A 192 -9.33 29.98 22.54
N SER A 193 -10.25 30.86 22.14
CA SER A 193 -10.07 32.31 22.23
C SER A 193 -10.04 32.73 23.69
N GLY A 194 -8.96 33.39 24.10
CA GLY A 194 -8.71 33.72 25.50
C GLY A 194 -9.75 34.64 26.15
N ARG A 195 -9.90 34.47 27.47
CA ARG A 195 -10.24 35.55 28.39
C ARG A 195 -9.37 35.45 29.63
N ARG A 196 -8.46 36.41 29.76
CA ARG A 196 -7.84 36.81 31.02
C ARG A 196 -8.96 37.22 31.99
N ARG A 197 -8.91 36.77 33.23
CA ARG A 197 -9.28 37.57 34.40
C ARG A 197 -8.66 36.97 35.67
N SER A 198 -7.93 37.84 36.34
CA SER A 198 -7.26 37.70 37.63
C SER A 198 -8.22 37.36 38.77
N CYS A 199 -7.75 36.57 39.74
CA CYS A 199 -8.10 36.78 41.14
C CYS A 199 -6.83 36.60 42.00
N ARG A 200 -6.35 37.72 42.55
CA ARG A 200 -5.55 37.74 43.78
C ARG A 200 -6.54 37.74 44.94
N ARG A 201 -6.25 36.90 45.94
CA ARG A 201 -6.74 36.84 47.34
C ARG A 201 -8.24 36.85 47.57
#